data_AF-A0A1F3UW57-F1
#
_entry.id   AF-A0A1F3UW57-F1
#
_cell.length_a   1.000
_cell.length_b   1.000
_cell.length_c   1.000
_cell.angle_alpha   90.00
_cell.angle_beta   90.00
_cell.angle_gamma   90.00
#
_symmetry.space_group_name_H-M   'P 1'
#
loop_
_entity.id
_entity.type
_entity.pdbx_description
1 polymer ?
#
loop_
_entity_poly.entity_id
_entity_poly.type
_entity_poly.pdbx_seq_one_letter_code
_entity_poly.pdbx_strand_id
1 'polypeptide(L)'
;NPEISIPPFIVNLTGISDLMVRSAPKFYEIAKSIVEFTEDCVFVAHNVGFDYSIIRAEFKSLGFDYRRPHLCTVRSSRYVIPGMESYSLGKLTRSLGIALNGRHRAGGDALATAHLFSLLLEKDVNKLQSFIQQEVNPKRLHPNLNVDALEEIPNKTGVYKFYNEFNQLIYIGKSIQIKKRVEQHLRNGDSKKGLQMQKEISRIDYELTGSELIALLRESELIKHHQPIYNRSLRRNSFPYGLYDYTDENGYIRFFIGQVSKTNAVPLTNFNTKREGTAYLERLVDENSLCQKLCDLYKSSSTCFQYTIKQCKGACIQEEVPKDYNARCQKIVDDLSLNNASFFIVDKGREKSEKSLILVQNGSLCGMGYAPFHFNRLEPEEWEKFIREIQENRDARTIL
;
A
#
# COMPACT_ATOMS: atom_id res chain seq x y z
N ASN A 1 -1.29 11.82 41.01
CA ASN A 1 -0.20 12.79 41.21
C ASN A 1 0.89 12.51 40.17
N PRO A 2 1.23 13.48 39.30
CA PRO A 2 2.27 13.33 38.27
C PRO A 2 3.70 13.50 38.80
N GLU A 3 3.88 13.84 40.08
CA GLU A 3 5.18 14.05 40.74
C GLU A 3 6.06 15.15 40.11
N ILE A 4 5.48 15.97 39.25
CA ILE A 4 6.07 17.15 38.61
C ILE A 4 5.07 18.31 38.64
N SER A 5 5.55 19.55 38.56
CA SER A 5 4.67 20.71 38.49
C SER A 5 3.93 20.77 37.15
N ILE A 6 2.64 21.07 37.19
CA ILE A 6 1.79 21.19 36.01
C ILE A 6 1.96 22.57 35.37
N PRO A 7 2.39 22.66 34.10
CA PRO A 7 2.57 23.94 33.43
C PRO A 7 1.29 24.80 33.40
N PRO A 8 1.36 26.14 33.56
CA PRO A 8 0.19 27.01 33.62
C PRO A 8 -0.76 26.89 32.43
N PHE A 9 -0.24 26.66 31.22
CA PHE A 9 -1.08 26.49 30.04
C PHE A 9 -1.91 25.19 30.07
N ILE A 10 -1.41 24.12 30.70
CA ILE A 10 -2.16 22.85 30.89
C ILE A 10 -3.25 23.05 31.95
N VAL A 11 -2.96 23.80 33.02
CA VAL A 11 -3.95 24.17 34.03
C VAL A 11 -5.08 24.96 33.37
N ASN A 12 -4.77 25.96 32.55
CA ASN A 12 -5.77 26.75 31.84
C ASN A 12 -6.59 25.92 30.85
N LEU A 13 -5.97 24.93 30.20
CA LEU A 13 -6.64 24.08 29.24
C LEU A 13 -7.56 23.05 29.90
N THR A 14 -7.11 22.40 30.96
CA THR A 14 -7.77 21.21 31.54
C THR A 14 -8.50 21.49 32.85
N GLY A 15 -8.21 22.63 33.49
CA GLY A 15 -8.63 22.96 34.84
C GLY A 15 -7.96 22.13 35.94
N ILE A 16 -6.98 21.27 35.63
CA ILE A 16 -6.28 20.43 36.61
C ILE A 16 -5.06 21.20 37.13
N SER A 17 -5.06 21.51 38.43
CA SER A 17 -3.97 22.22 39.11
C SER A 17 -3.13 21.31 39.99
N ASP A 18 -1.91 21.74 40.32
CA ASP A 18 -1.03 21.04 41.28
C ASP A 18 -1.74 20.77 42.62
N LEU A 19 -2.59 21.70 43.08
CA LEU A 19 -3.36 21.56 44.31
C LEU A 19 -4.35 20.38 44.23
N MET A 20 -5.01 20.18 43.09
CA MET A 20 -5.99 19.11 42.89
C MET A 20 -5.35 17.72 42.90
N VAL A 21 -4.13 17.60 42.36
CA VAL A 21 -3.46 16.30 42.20
C VAL A 21 -2.50 15.98 43.33
N ARG A 22 -2.27 16.91 44.27
CA ARG A 22 -1.31 16.76 45.37
C ARG A 22 -1.56 15.51 46.21
N SER A 23 -2.82 15.24 46.56
CA SER A 23 -3.24 14.06 47.33
C SER A 23 -3.83 12.94 46.45
N ALA A 24 -3.84 13.11 45.13
CA ALA A 24 -4.30 12.07 44.23
C ALA A 24 -3.27 10.93 44.16
N PRO A 25 -3.69 9.67 43.99
CA PRO A 25 -2.76 8.56 43.90
C PRO A 25 -1.77 8.74 42.73
N LYS A 26 -0.55 8.26 42.90
CA LYS A 26 0.46 8.11 41.85
C LYS A 26 0.05 6.98 40.92
N PHE A 27 0.64 6.96 39.72
CA PHE A 27 0.24 5.98 38.72
C PHE A 27 0.44 4.53 39.19
N TYR A 28 1.59 4.21 39.81
CA TYR A 28 1.85 2.85 40.30
C TYR A 28 0.85 2.36 41.36
N GLU A 29 0.21 3.27 42.10
CA GLU A 29 -0.79 2.93 43.13
C GLU A 29 -2.12 2.47 42.51
N ILE A 30 -2.42 2.90 41.28
CA ILE A 30 -3.65 2.55 40.54
C ILE A 30 -3.40 1.59 39.38
N ALA A 31 -2.14 1.31 39.04
CA ALA A 31 -1.76 0.56 37.85
C ALA A 31 -2.41 -0.84 37.81
N LYS A 32 -2.42 -1.54 38.94
CA LYS A 32 -3.07 -2.86 39.07
C LYS A 32 -4.57 -2.79 38.72
N SER A 33 -5.30 -1.83 39.29
CA SER A 33 -6.73 -1.66 39.05
C SER A 33 -7.03 -1.33 37.59
N ILE A 34 -6.16 -0.58 36.91
CA ILE A 34 -6.30 -0.32 35.47
C ILE A 34 -6.12 -1.61 34.66
N VAL A 35 -5.13 -2.45 35.00
CA VAL A 35 -4.92 -3.75 34.31
C VAL A 35 -6.13 -4.64 34.45
N GLU A 36 -6.64 -4.79 35.68
CA GLU A 36 -7.81 -5.62 36.01
C GLU A 36 -9.07 -5.11 35.33
N PHE A 37 -9.36 -3.81 35.42
CA PHE A 37 -10.55 -3.20 34.79
C PHE A 37 -10.53 -3.27 33.26
N THR A 38 -9.34 -3.31 32.65
CA THR A 38 -9.19 -3.36 31.19
C THR A 38 -8.89 -4.76 30.66
N GLU A 39 -8.92 -5.80 31.51
CA GLU A 39 -8.75 -7.18 31.10
C GLU A 39 -9.88 -7.61 30.14
N ASP A 40 -9.54 -8.40 29.12
CA ASP A 40 -10.44 -8.87 28.05
C ASP A 40 -11.28 -7.77 27.35
N CYS A 41 -10.86 -6.51 27.45
CA CYS A 41 -11.54 -5.37 26.85
C CYS A 41 -10.81 -4.83 25.61
N VAL A 42 -11.56 -4.12 24.76
CA VAL A 42 -11.01 -3.30 23.68
C VAL A 42 -10.89 -1.86 24.18
N PHE A 43 -9.69 -1.29 24.14
CA PHE A 43 -9.44 0.11 24.49
C PHE A 43 -9.91 1.03 23.37
N VAL A 44 -10.99 1.79 23.58
CA VAL A 44 -11.56 2.69 22.57
C VAL A 44 -11.25 4.15 22.93
N ALA A 45 -10.68 4.90 21.99
CA ALA A 45 -10.45 6.34 22.17
C ALA A 45 -10.51 7.14 20.87
N HIS A 46 -10.78 8.43 21.00
CA HIS A 46 -10.83 9.37 19.90
C HIS A 46 -9.43 9.92 19.61
N ASN A 47 -8.79 9.36 18.57
CA ASN A 47 -7.35 9.45 18.33
C ASN A 47 -6.52 8.56 19.27
N VAL A 48 -6.89 7.27 19.34
CA VAL A 48 -6.32 6.26 20.26
C VAL A 48 -4.79 6.22 20.33
N GLY A 49 -4.08 6.56 19.26
CA GLY A 49 -2.61 6.57 19.26
C GLY A 49 -2.02 7.52 20.31
N PHE A 50 -2.73 8.60 20.66
CA PHE A 50 -2.31 9.53 21.70
C PHE A 50 -2.50 8.93 23.10
N ASP A 51 -3.74 8.68 23.53
CA ASP A 51 -4.05 8.22 24.89
C ASP A 51 -3.39 6.88 25.21
N TYR A 52 -3.42 5.95 24.25
CA TYR A 52 -2.87 4.62 24.43
C TYR A 52 -1.34 4.66 24.58
N SER A 53 -0.64 5.56 23.86
CA SER A 53 0.81 5.72 23.99
C SER A 53 1.23 6.21 25.38
N ILE A 54 0.43 7.08 26.00
CA ILE A 54 0.68 7.60 27.35
C ILE A 54 0.53 6.46 28.36
N ILE A 55 -0.57 5.71 28.31
CA ILE A 55 -0.80 4.56 29.21
C ILE A 55 0.31 3.51 29.04
N ARG A 56 0.71 3.22 27.80
CA ARG A 56 1.83 2.33 27.49
C ARG A 56 3.13 2.79 28.13
N ALA A 57 3.46 4.08 28.02
CA ALA A 57 4.68 4.65 28.58
C ALA A 57 4.69 4.58 30.11
N GLU A 58 3.57 4.91 30.76
CA GLU A 58 3.42 4.81 32.22
C GLU A 58 3.61 3.37 32.71
N PHE A 59 3.00 2.37 32.06
CA PHE A 59 3.24 0.97 32.43
C PHE A 59 4.66 0.50 32.13
N LYS A 60 5.25 0.93 31.01
CA LYS A 60 6.64 0.63 30.65
C LYS A 60 7.61 1.18 31.70
N SER A 61 7.33 2.35 32.28
CA SER A 61 8.12 2.93 33.38
C SER A 61 8.15 2.03 34.63
N LEU A 62 7.13 1.20 34.83
CA LEU A 62 7.03 0.21 35.91
C LEU A 62 7.55 -1.18 35.51
N GLY A 63 8.11 -1.33 34.30
CA GLY A 63 8.57 -2.61 33.77
C GLY A 63 7.44 -3.53 33.29
N PHE A 64 6.23 -3.02 33.09
CA PHE A 64 5.08 -3.81 32.63
C PHE A 64 4.73 -3.53 31.17
N ASP A 65 4.64 -4.57 30.34
CA ASP A 65 4.26 -4.44 28.92
C ASP A 65 2.72 -4.44 28.75
N TYR A 66 2.08 -3.29 28.99
CA TYR A 66 0.62 -3.16 28.89
C TYR A 66 0.12 -3.29 27.46
N ARG A 67 -0.53 -4.39 27.09
CA ARG A 67 -1.11 -4.59 25.74
C ARG A 67 -2.59 -4.88 25.79
N ARG A 68 -3.39 -4.12 25.05
CA ARG A 68 -4.82 -4.36 24.81
C ARG A 68 -5.16 -4.16 23.33
N PRO A 69 -6.12 -4.94 22.79
CA PRO A 69 -6.77 -4.57 21.54
C PRO A 69 -7.33 -3.14 21.66
N HIS A 70 -7.25 -2.35 20.61
CA HIS A 70 -7.68 -0.95 20.69
C HIS A 70 -8.30 -0.45 19.39
N LEU A 71 -9.20 0.52 19.49
CA LEU A 71 -9.95 1.06 18.35
C LEU A 71 -9.92 2.59 18.35
N CYS A 72 -9.66 3.16 17.17
CA CYS A 72 -9.63 4.61 16.97
C CYS A 72 -10.95 5.10 16.39
N THR A 73 -11.73 5.85 17.16
CA THR A 73 -13.03 6.36 16.66
C THR A 73 -12.87 7.34 15.50
N VAL A 74 -11.76 8.08 15.41
CA VAL A 74 -11.50 8.96 14.25
C VAL A 74 -11.43 8.16 12.95
N ARG A 75 -10.73 7.01 12.97
CA ARG A 75 -10.56 6.16 11.79
C ARG A 75 -11.87 5.48 11.41
N SER A 76 -12.58 4.93 12.39
CA SER A 76 -13.86 4.27 12.13
C SER A 76 -14.93 5.28 11.71
N SER A 77 -14.99 6.48 12.32
CA SER A 77 -15.94 7.52 11.91
C SER A 77 -15.76 7.94 10.46
N ARG A 78 -14.52 8.15 9.97
CA ARG A 78 -14.27 8.50 8.56
C ARG A 78 -14.87 7.52 7.56
N TYR A 79 -15.02 6.28 7.98
CA TYR A 79 -15.49 5.20 7.14
C TYR A 79 -16.99 4.92 7.32
N VAL A 80 -17.45 4.85 8.56
CA VAL A 80 -18.86 4.57 8.90
C VAL A 80 -19.78 5.76 8.62
N ILE A 81 -19.26 6.99 8.79
CA ILE A 81 -19.96 8.25 8.51
C ILE A 81 -19.07 9.16 7.64
N PRO A 82 -18.89 8.84 6.34
CA PRO A 82 -18.06 9.62 5.43
C PRO A 82 -18.69 11.00 5.15
N GLY A 83 -17.88 11.98 4.74
CA GLY A 83 -18.35 13.29 4.27
C GLY A 83 -18.55 14.36 5.35
N MET A 84 -18.08 14.15 6.57
CA MET A 84 -18.18 15.16 7.64
C MET A 84 -17.17 16.30 7.44
N GLU A 85 -17.56 17.53 7.78
CA GLU A 85 -16.70 18.73 7.71
C GLU A 85 -15.42 18.57 8.55
N SER A 86 -15.51 17.90 9.70
CA SER A 86 -14.37 17.58 10.54
C SER A 86 -14.62 16.31 11.36
N TYR A 87 -13.53 15.57 11.59
CA TYR A 87 -13.51 14.38 12.44
C TYR A 87 -12.86 14.62 13.80
N SER A 88 -12.58 15.88 14.19
CA SER A 88 -12.19 16.21 15.56
C SER A 88 -13.37 16.00 16.52
N LEU A 89 -13.14 15.45 17.70
CA LEU A 89 -14.20 15.06 18.65
C LEU A 89 -15.27 16.14 18.82
N GLY A 90 -14.87 17.38 19.16
CA GLY A 90 -15.81 18.46 19.42
C GLY A 90 -16.66 18.91 18.22
N LYS A 91 -16.11 18.92 17.00
CA LYS A 91 -16.88 19.26 15.80
C LYS A 91 -17.79 18.10 15.39
N LEU A 92 -17.27 16.87 15.44
CA LEU A 92 -17.99 15.67 15.05
C LEU A 92 -19.18 15.40 15.98
N THR A 93 -18.96 15.43 17.29
CA THR A 93 -20.03 15.26 18.29
C THR A 93 -21.12 16.31 18.14
N ARG A 94 -20.76 17.59 17.94
CA ARG A 94 -21.73 18.66 17.66
C ARG A 94 -22.57 18.40 16.42
N SER A 95 -21.95 18.00 15.31
CA SER A 95 -22.66 17.71 14.06
C SER A 95 -23.60 16.50 14.17
N LEU A 96 -23.33 15.60 15.13
CA LEU A 96 -24.14 14.41 15.40
C LEU A 96 -25.14 14.61 16.55
N GLY A 97 -25.25 15.82 17.11
CA GLY A 97 -26.15 16.10 18.24
C GLY A 97 -25.70 15.49 19.58
N ILE A 98 -24.44 15.08 19.70
CA ILE A 98 -23.88 14.52 20.95
C ILE A 98 -23.43 15.68 21.85
N ALA A 99 -24.02 15.77 23.04
CA ALA A 99 -23.66 16.79 24.03
C ALA A 99 -22.20 16.60 24.51
N LEU A 100 -21.42 17.68 24.48
CA LEU A 100 -20.04 17.70 24.97
C LEU A 100 -19.96 18.57 26.24
N ASN A 101 -20.20 17.96 27.39
CA ASN A 101 -20.14 18.64 28.69
C ASN A 101 -18.72 18.57 29.26
N GLY A 102 -18.18 19.70 29.72
CA GLY A 102 -16.83 19.75 30.30
C GLY A 102 -15.72 19.57 29.28
N ARG A 103 -15.77 20.33 28.18
CA ARG A 103 -14.75 20.33 27.13
C ARG A 103 -13.34 20.49 27.72
N HIS A 104 -12.40 19.66 27.27
CA HIS A 104 -11.00 19.60 27.75
C HIS A 104 -10.80 18.97 29.14
N ARG A 105 -11.85 18.40 29.75
CA ARG A 105 -11.72 17.44 30.85
C ARG A 105 -11.82 16.03 30.28
N ALA A 106 -10.85 15.19 30.62
CA ALA A 106 -10.76 13.81 30.13
C ALA A 106 -12.07 13.01 30.32
N GLY A 107 -12.79 13.21 31.43
CA GLY A 107 -14.07 12.54 31.66
C GLY A 107 -15.19 12.95 30.68
N GLY A 108 -15.28 14.23 30.32
CA GLY A 108 -16.25 14.72 29.35
C GLY A 108 -15.95 14.22 27.94
N ASP A 109 -14.67 14.26 27.56
CA ASP A 109 -14.21 13.77 26.25
C ASP A 109 -14.37 12.24 26.14
N ALA A 110 -14.12 11.48 27.22
CA ALA A 110 -14.34 10.04 27.26
C ALA A 110 -15.83 9.68 27.13
N LEU A 111 -16.72 10.38 27.83
CA LEU A 111 -18.17 10.15 27.74
C LEU A 111 -18.69 10.46 26.32
N ALA A 112 -18.27 11.58 25.74
CA ALA A 112 -18.66 11.92 24.37
C ALA A 112 -18.09 10.92 23.34
N THR A 113 -16.88 10.41 23.58
CA THR A 113 -16.29 9.33 22.76
C THR A 113 -17.08 8.03 22.89
N ALA A 114 -17.55 7.68 24.08
CA ALA A 114 -18.39 6.51 24.31
C ALA A 114 -19.73 6.63 23.57
N HIS A 115 -20.40 7.79 23.66
CA HIS A 115 -21.64 8.06 22.90
C HIS A 115 -21.41 7.98 21.39
N LEU A 116 -20.32 8.59 20.89
CA LEU A 116 -19.94 8.50 19.49
C LEU A 116 -19.73 7.04 19.09
N PHE A 117 -19.01 6.26 19.90
CA PHE A 117 -18.75 4.85 19.63
C PHE A 117 -20.04 4.01 19.59
N SER A 118 -20.99 4.24 20.51
CA SER A 118 -22.32 3.60 20.46
C SER A 118 -23.04 3.89 19.16
N LEU A 119 -23.04 5.14 18.69
CA LEU A 119 -23.66 5.52 17.41
C LEU A 119 -22.97 4.82 16.22
N LEU A 120 -21.64 4.69 16.25
CA LEU A 120 -20.91 3.96 15.20
C LEU A 120 -21.26 2.47 15.23
N LEU A 121 -21.40 1.87 16.42
CA LEU A 121 -21.80 0.47 16.61
C LEU A 121 -23.18 0.21 16.03
N GLU A 122 -24.15 1.07 16.35
CA GLU A 122 -25.51 0.97 15.80
C GLU A 122 -25.54 1.05 14.28
N LYS A 123 -24.66 1.84 13.67
CA LYS A 123 -24.59 1.97 12.20
C LYS A 123 -23.95 0.77 11.51
N ASP A 124 -22.85 0.22 12.03
CA ASP A 124 -22.13 -0.87 11.34
C ASP A 124 -21.19 -1.66 12.27
N VAL A 125 -21.77 -2.59 13.05
CA VAL A 125 -21.02 -3.46 13.97
C VAL A 125 -19.95 -4.29 13.25
N ASN A 126 -20.31 -4.93 12.13
CA ASN A 126 -19.42 -5.85 11.42
C ASN A 126 -18.18 -5.13 10.91
N LYS A 127 -18.34 -3.91 10.36
CA LYS A 127 -17.18 -3.16 9.89
C LYS A 127 -16.38 -2.53 11.01
N LEU A 128 -16.97 -2.21 12.16
CA LEU A 128 -16.21 -1.73 13.32
C LEU A 128 -15.22 -2.76 13.85
N GLN A 129 -15.56 -4.05 13.83
CA GLN A 129 -14.63 -5.11 14.23
C GLN A 129 -13.33 -5.07 13.42
N SER A 130 -13.39 -4.70 12.13
CA SER A 130 -12.19 -4.58 11.27
C SER A 130 -11.25 -3.44 11.68
N PHE A 131 -11.70 -2.49 12.51
CA PHE A 131 -10.89 -1.38 13.01
C PHE A 131 -10.21 -1.68 14.36
N ILE A 132 -10.49 -2.83 14.97
CA ILE A 132 -9.81 -3.28 16.17
C ILE A 132 -8.37 -3.61 15.81
N GLN A 133 -7.43 -2.86 16.36
CA GLN A 133 -6.00 -3.07 16.21
C GLN A 133 -5.52 -3.95 17.35
N GLN A 134 -4.94 -5.10 17.01
CA GLN A 134 -4.24 -5.95 17.96
C GLN A 134 -2.75 -5.80 17.75
N GLU A 135 -2.00 -5.40 18.77
CA GLU A 135 -0.55 -5.31 18.68
C GLU A 135 0.11 -6.66 18.42
N VAL A 136 1.33 -6.63 17.91
CA VAL A 136 2.16 -7.83 17.77
C VAL A 136 2.33 -8.45 19.16
N ASN A 137 1.90 -9.69 19.33
CA ASN A 137 2.09 -10.42 20.59
C ASN A 137 3.47 -11.10 20.58
N PRO A 138 4.44 -10.66 21.42
CA PRO A 138 5.80 -11.23 21.43
C PRO A 138 5.80 -12.75 21.66
N LYS A 139 4.83 -13.28 22.42
CA LYS A 139 4.72 -14.73 22.70
C LYS A 139 4.42 -15.57 21.46
N ARG A 140 3.98 -14.95 20.36
CA ARG A 140 3.69 -15.62 19.07
C ARG A 140 4.84 -15.51 18.07
N LEU A 141 5.87 -14.73 18.39
CA LEU A 141 7.01 -14.48 17.50
C LEU A 141 8.14 -15.46 17.78
N HIS A 142 9.12 -15.49 16.87
CA HIS A 142 10.36 -16.21 17.11
C HIS A 142 11.10 -15.62 18.33
N PRO A 143 11.65 -16.45 19.25
CA PRO A 143 12.32 -15.94 20.46
C PRO A 143 13.49 -15.01 20.19
N ASN A 144 14.22 -15.21 19.08
CA ASN A 144 15.36 -14.38 18.70
C ASN A 144 14.97 -13.07 18.01
N LEU A 145 13.68 -12.83 17.74
CA LEU A 145 13.25 -11.57 17.14
C LEU A 145 13.27 -10.46 18.19
N ASN A 146 14.18 -9.50 18.02
CA ASN A 146 14.20 -8.30 18.85
C ASN A 146 12.97 -7.43 18.53
N VAL A 147 11.98 -7.44 19.41
CA VAL A 147 10.74 -6.67 19.27
C VAL A 147 11.00 -5.17 19.41
N ASP A 148 11.99 -4.76 20.21
CA ASP A 148 12.34 -3.34 20.38
C ASP A 148 12.92 -2.75 19.09
N ALA A 149 13.65 -3.55 18.30
CA ALA A 149 14.15 -3.14 16.99
C ALA A 149 13.04 -2.83 15.97
N LEU A 150 11.79 -3.28 16.22
CA LEU A 150 10.64 -2.91 15.38
C LEU A 150 10.29 -1.42 15.50
N GLU A 151 10.60 -0.80 16.65
CA GLU A 151 10.36 0.63 16.84
C GLU A 151 11.28 1.50 15.98
N GLU A 152 12.49 1.00 15.68
CA GLU A 152 13.50 1.66 14.86
C GLU A 152 13.19 1.61 13.36
N ILE A 153 12.30 0.72 12.92
CA ILE A 153 11.90 0.63 11.52
C ILE A 153 11.15 1.91 11.12
N PRO A 154 11.64 2.69 10.16
CA PRO A 154 11.00 3.95 9.78
C PRO A 154 9.68 3.68 9.05
N ASN A 155 8.65 4.50 9.32
CA ASN A 155 7.40 4.45 8.56
C ASN A 155 7.51 5.21 7.22
N LYS A 156 8.44 4.77 6.35
CA LYS A 156 8.77 5.38 5.05
C LYS A 156 8.63 4.35 3.91
N THR A 157 8.74 4.83 2.67
CA THR A 157 8.73 3.99 1.46
C THR A 157 10.02 3.20 1.31
N GLY A 158 9.92 1.90 1.07
CA GLY A 158 11.07 1.03 0.88
C GLY A 158 10.74 -0.44 0.68
N VAL A 159 11.80 -1.24 0.70
CA VAL A 159 11.77 -2.71 0.67
C VAL A 159 12.17 -3.22 2.06
N TYR A 160 11.51 -4.26 2.55
CA TYR A 160 11.85 -4.95 3.80
C TYR A 160 12.15 -6.43 3.53
N LYS A 161 13.00 -7.02 4.36
CA LYS A 161 13.58 -8.36 4.20
C LYS A 161 13.43 -9.12 5.51
N PHE A 162 13.01 -10.37 5.44
CA PHE A 162 12.90 -11.25 6.59
C PHE A 162 13.91 -12.38 6.52
N TYR A 163 14.57 -12.64 7.65
CA TYR A 163 15.57 -13.68 7.80
C TYR A 163 15.17 -14.67 8.89
N ASN A 164 15.50 -15.95 8.68
CA ASN A 164 15.36 -16.99 9.70
C ASN A 164 16.55 -17.01 10.68
N GLU A 165 16.48 -17.87 11.70
CA GLU A 165 17.52 -18.00 12.73
C GLU A 165 18.90 -18.40 12.18
N PHE A 166 18.93 -19.03 11.00
CA PHE A 166 20.15 -19.38 10.26
C PHE A 166 20.63 -18.24 9.34
N ASN A 167 20.08 -17.04 9.51
CA ASN A 167 20.37 -15.86 8.71
C ASN A 167 20.07 -16.02 7.20
N GLN A 168 19.15 -16.92 6.83
CA GLN A 168 18.72 -17.10 5.45
C GLN A 168 17.58 -16.13 5.11
N LEU A 169 17.67 -15.47 3.95
CA LEU A 169 16.63 -14.57 3.46
C LEU A 169 15.41 -15.37 2.99
N ILE A 170 14.32 -15.32 3.76
CA ILE A 170 13.11 -16.13 3.53
C ILE A 170 12.00 -15.37 2.81
N TYR A 171 11.97 -14.02 2.91
CA TYR A 171 10.95 -13.18 2.29
C TYR A 171 11.46 -11.76 2.03
N ILE A 172 10.96 -11.15 0.95
CA ILE A 172 11.19 -9.76 0.57
C ILE A 172 9.83 -9.13 0.27
N GLY A 173 9.59 -7.90 0.71
CA GLY A 173 8.37 -7.18 0.38
C GLY A 173 8.60 -5.67 0.24
N LYS A 174 7.70 -4.97 -0.46
CA LYS A 174 7.70 -3.50 -0.57
C LYS A 174 6.52 -2.83 0.16
N SER A 175 6.71 -1.57 0.54
CA SER A 175 5.61 -0.72 1.02
C SER A 175 5.97 0.76 0.97
N ILE A 176 4.94 1.61 0.84
CA ILE A 176 5.04 3.05 1.16
C ILE A 176 5.21 3.32 2.67
N GLN A 177 4.91 2.32 3.50
CA GLN A 177 4.92 2.36 4.97
C GLN A 177 5.50 1.05 5.51
N ILE A 178 6.81 0.87 5.38
CA ILE A 178 7.46 -0.42 5.70
C ILE A 178 7.19 -0.89 7.13
N LYS A 179 7.22 0.00 8.14
CA LYS A 179 6.92 -0.34 9.53
C LYS A 179 5.55 -1.03 9.68
N LYS A 180 4.50 -0.40 9.15
CA LYS A 180 3.14 -0.97 9.21
C LYS A 180 3.02 -2.29 8.47
N ARG A 181 3.70 -2.42 7.34
CA ARG A 181 3.65 -3.64 6.52
C ARG A 181 4.37 -4.80 7.22
N VAL A 182 5.51 -4.54 7.86
CA VAL A 182 6.22 -5.50 8.69
C VAL A 182 5.34 -5.94 9.86
N GLU A 183 4.77 -5.00 10.62
CA GLU A 183 3.86 -5.31 11.72
C GLU A 183 2.65 -6.14 11.27
N GLN A 184 2.12 -5.88 10.07
CA GLN A 184 1.03 -6.68 9.51
C GLN A 184 1.43 -8.14 9.32
N HIS A 185 2.64 -8.42 8.81
CA HIS A 185 3.15 -9.79 8.70
C HIS A 185 3.32 -10.44 10.07
N LEU A 186 3.83 -9.69 11.05
CA LEU A 186 3.99 -10.14 12.43
C LEU A 186 2.66 -10.30 13.19
N ARG A 187 1.54 -9.82 12.67
CA ARG A 187 0.19 -10.02 13.22
C ARG A 187 -0.59 -11.11 12.46
N ASN A 188 -0.19 -11.47 11.24
CA ASN A 188 -0.94 -12.34 10.34
C ASN A 188 -0.90 -13.83 10.77
N GLY A 189 -1.86 -14.23 11.60
CA GLY A 189 -2.06 -15.62 12.03
C GLY A 189 -3.13 -16.38 11.24
N ASP A 190 -3.82 -15.75 10.28
CA ASP A 190 -5.06 -16.30 9.70
C ASP A 190 -4.81 -17.40 8.67
N SER A 191 -3.60 -17.47 8.11
CA SER A 191 -3.23 -18.49 7.13
C SER A 191 -2.09 -19.36 7.65
N LYS A 192 -2.13 -20.67 7.33
CA LYS A 192 -1.05 -21.62 7.69
C LYS A 192 0.33 -21.14 7.24
N LYS A 193 0.42 -20.55 6.04
CA LYS A 193 1.66 -20.00 5.49
C LYS A 193 2.12 -18.75 6.24
N GLY A 194 1.20 -17.84 6.57
CA GLY A 194 1.50 -16.64 7.35
C GLY A 194 2.04 -17.00 8.74
N LEU A 195 1.37 -17.94 9.42
CA LEU A 195 1.78 -18.42 10.73
C LEU A 195 3.15 -19.13 10.71
N GLN A 196 3.44 -19.91 9.66
CA GLN A 196 4.75 -20.53 9.49
C GLN A 196 5.84 -19.48 9.28
N MET A 197 5.63 -18.55 8.35
CA MET A 197 6.58 -17.47 8.10
C MET A 197 6.81 -16.64 9.36
N GLN A 198 5.75 -16.23 10.06
CA GLN A 198 5.83 -15.47 11.32
C GLN A 198 6.74 -16.12 12.36
N LYS A 199 6.65 -17.45 12.50
CA LYS A 199 7.49 -18.22 13.43
C LYS A 199 8.94 -18.33 12.98
N GLU A 200 9.22 -18.23 11.69
CA GLU A 200 10.59 -18.28 11.17
C GLU A 200 11.30 -16.92 11.24
N ILE A 201 10.58 -15.79 11.28
CA ILE A 201 11.19 -14.45 11.28
C ILE A 201 11.98 -14.23 12.57
N SER A 202 13.31 -14.24 12.47
CA SER A 202 14.22 -13.94 13.57
C SER A 202 14.90 -12.58 13.44
N ARG A 203 15.05 -12.07 12.20
CA ARG A 203 15.69 -10.79 11.91
C ARG A 203 15.00 -10.10 10.74
N ILE A 204 14.93 -8.77 10.81
CA ILE A 204 14.25 -7.92 9.85
C ILE A 204 15.23 -6.83 9.40
N ASP A 205 15.47 -6.73 8.10
CA ASP A 205 16.22 -5.63 7.49
C ASP A 205 15.31 -4.83 6.57
N TYR A 206 15.75 -3.62 6.19
CA TYR A 206 15.05 -2.79 5.23
C TYR A 206 16.00 -1.91 4.40
N GLU A 207 15.50 -1.43 3.27
CA GLU A 207 16.16 -0.51 2.36
C GLU A 207 15.15 0.59 1.99
N LEU A 208 15.43 1.83 2.38
CA LEU A 208 14.58 2.97 2.01
C LEU A 208 14.75 3.28 0.54
N THR A 209 13.64 3.54 -0.15
CA THR A 209 13.67 3.88 -1.58
C THR A 209 13.16 5.27 -1.91
N GLY A 210 12.36 5.87 -1.03
CA GLY A 210 11.74 7.18 -1.24
C GLY A 210 10.56 7.17 -2.21
N SER A 211 10.76 6.53 -3.37
CA SER A 211 9.75 6.32 -4.42
C SER A 211 9.15 4.92 -4.36
N GLU A 212 7.84 4.84 -4.60
CA GLU A 212 7.14 3.56 -4.72
C GLU A 212 7.57 2.78 -5.97
N LEU A 213 7.85 3.49 -7.07
CA LEU A 213 8.31 2.89 -8.32
C LEU A 213 9.67 2.22 -8.13
N ILE A 214 10.61 2.90 -7.48
CA ILE A 214 11.90 2.30 -7.10
C ILE A 214 11.70 1.10 -6.16
N ALA A 215 10.75 1.18 -5.21
CA ALA A 215 10.47 0.07 -4.30
C ALA A 215 9.97 -1.17 -5.05
N LEU A 216 9.10 -0.99 -6.06
CA LEU A 216 8.60 -2.06 -6.94
C LEU A 216 9.74 -2.69 -7.74
N LEU A 217 10.55 -1.87 -8.41
CA LEU A 217 11.68 -2.35 -9.20
C LEU A 217 12.71 -3.08 -8.34
N ARG A 218 13.06 -2.52 -7.17
CA ARG A 218 14.02 -3.09 -6.23
C ARG A 218 13.54 -4.40 -5.60
N GLU A 219 12.25 -4.49 -5.25
CA GLU A 219 11.64 -5.73 -4.77
C GLU A 219 11.75 -6.83 -5.82
N SER A 220 11.39 -6.54 -7.08
CA SER A 220 11.49 -7.51 -8.17
C SER A 220 12.93 -7.97 -8.36
N GLU A 221 13.89 -7.04 -8.50
CA GLU A 221 15.33 -7.32 -8.65
C GLU A 221 15.82 -8.26 -7.54
N LEU A 222 15.55 -7.92 -6.28
CA LEU A 222 15.99 -8.69 -5.12
C LEU A 222 15.35 -10.08 -5.05
N ILE A 223 14.07 -10.21 -5.41
CA ILE A 223 13.39 -11.52 -5.45
C ILE A 223 13.98 -12.39 -6.55
N LYS A 224 14.26 -11.82 -7.74
CA LYS A 224 14.88 -12.57 -8.84
C LYS A 224 16.27 -13.06 -8.45
N HIS A 225 17.06 -12.21 -7.80
CA HIS A 225 18.42 -12.54 -7.36
C HIS A 225 18.45 -13.58 -6.23
N HIS A 226 17.63 -13.42 -5.18
CA HIS A 226 17.71 -14.24 -3.97
C HIS A 226 16.74 -15.42 -3.93
N GLN A 227 15.70 -15.44 -4.76
CA GLN A 227 14.69 -16.50 -4.82
C GLN A 227 14.09 -16.95 -3.46
N PRO A 228 13.73 -16.01 -2.56
CA PRO A 228 13.26 -16.34 -1.20
C PRO A 228 12.04 -17.26 -1.18
N ILE A 229 12.01 -18.19 -0.23
CA ILE A 229 11.06 -19.32 -0.18
C ILE A 229 9.58 -18.89 -0.16
N TYR A 230 9.27 -17.73 0.43
CA TYR A 230 7.91 -17.21 0.56
C TYR A 230 7.45 -16.34 -0.62
N ASN A 231 8.35 -15.82 -1.49
CA ASN A 231 7.99 -14.99 -2.65
C ASN A 231 7.60 -15.80 -3.90
N ARG A 232 6.89 -16.92 -3.73
CA ARG A 232 6.67 -17.93 -4.80
C ARG A 232 6.15 -17.37 -6.14
N SER A 233 5.26 -16.37 -6.10
CA SER A 233 4.67 -15.77 -7.32
C SER A 233 5.71 -14.99 -8.11
N LEU A 234 6.40 -14.05 -7.45
CA LEU A 234 7.38 -13.15 -8.06
C LEU A 234 8.71 -13.84 -8.41
N ARG A 235 8.96 -15.05 -7.89
CA ARG A 235 10.07 -15.91 -8.32
C ARG A 235 9.94 -16.39 -9.78
N ARG A 236 8.71 -16.53 -10.28
CA ARG A 236 8.49 -17.03 -11.64
C ARG A 236 8.82 -15.93 -12.65
N ASN A 237 9.65 -16.25 -13.64
CA ASN A 237 9.98 -15.37 -14.77
C ASN A 237 9.05 -15.56 -15.98
N SER A 238 8.01 -16.38 -15.83
CA SER A 238 7.10 -16.68 -16.92
C SER A 238 5.91 -15.73 -16.85
N PHE A 239 5.87 -14.75 -17.75
CA PHE A 239 4.62 -14.22 -18.29
C PHE A 239 4.28 -15.09 -19.50
N PRO A 240 3.48 -16.16 -19.33
CA PRO A 240 3.25 -17.11 -20.42
C PRO A 240 2.35 -16.53 -21.52
N TYR A 241 1.75 -15.34 -21.32
CA TYR A 241 0.84 -14.72 -22.27
C TYR A 241 1.32 -13.32 -22.67
N GLY A 242 1.09 -12.94 -23.93
CA GLY A 242 1.38 -11.61 -24.45
C GLY A 242 0.27 -11.09 -25.37
N LEU A 243 0.20 -9.77 -25.49
CA LEU A 243 -0.60 -9.08 -26.51
C LEU A 243 0.22 -8.97 -27.79
N TYR A 244 -0.36 -9.38 -28.90
CA TYR A 244 0.25 -9.34 -30.23
C TYR A 244 -0.68 -8.69 -31.21
N ASP A 245 -0.11 -8.15 -32.29
CA ASP A 245 -0.81 -7.66 -33.45
C ASP A 245 -0.40 -8.40 -34.73
N TYR A 246 -1.29 -8.41 -35.72
CA TYR A 246 -1.02 -8.85 -37.09
C TYR A 246 -2.00 -8.20 -38.07
N THR A 247 -1.64 -8.09 -39.34
CA THR A 247 -2.56 -7.61 -40.39
C THR A 247 -3.23 -8.79 -41.08
N ASP A 248 -4.56 -8.76 -41.19
CA ASP A 248 -5.34 -9.80 -41.89
C ASP A 248 -5.39 -9.60 -43.42
N GLU A 249 -5.95 -10.56 -44.14
CA GLU A 249 -6.06 -10.55 -45.60
C GLU A 249 -6.89 -9.39 -46.16
N ASN A 250 -7.80 -8.82 -45.34
CA ASN A 250 -8.61 -7.66 -45.71
C ASN A 250 -7.92 -6.34 -45.33
N GLY A 251 -6.68 -6.40 -44.85
CA GLY A 251 -5.86 -5.25 -44.50
C GLY A 251 -6.14 -4.67 -43.11
N TYR A 252 -6.86 -5.34 -42.22
CA TYR A 252 -7.12 -4.83 -40.85
C TYR A 252 -6.08 -5.32 -39.85
N ILE A 253 -5.59 -4.43 -38.99
CA ILE A 253 -4.73 -4.77 -37.85
C ILE A 253 -5.58 -5.42 -36.74
N ARG A 254 -5.22 -6.63 -36.34
CA ARG A 254 -5.92 -7.41 -35.33
C ARG A 254 -5.05 -7.63 -34.11
N PHE A 255 -5.64 -7.51 -32.93
CA PHE A 255 -4.99 -7.80 -31.67
C PHE A 255 -5.44 -9.15 -31.11
N PHE A 256 -4.54 -9.89 -30.45
CA PHE A 256 -4.91 -11.13 -29.76
C PHE A 256 -3.99 -11.43 -28.57
N ILE A 257 -4.49 -12.27 -27.65
CA ILE A 257 -3.71 -12.77 -26.51
C ILE A 257 -3.17 -14.16 -26.83
N GLY A 258 -1.86 -14.25 -27.06
CA GLY A 258 -1.14 -15.47 -27.42
C GLY A 258 -0.28 -16.02 -26.29
N GLN A 259 0.09 -17.31 -26.36
CA GLN A 259 1.11 -17.87 -25.47
C GLN A 259 2.51 -17.52 -25.98
N VAL A 260 3.36 -16.92 -25.15
CA VAL A 260 4.73 -16.53 -25.53
C VAL A 260 5.54 -17.73 -26.03
N SER A 261 5.35 -18.92 -25.46
CA SER A 261 6.04 -20.13 -25.90
C SER A 261 5.58 -20.68 -27.25
N LYS A 262 4.47 -20.18 -27.80
CA LYS A 262 3.86 -20.65 -29.06
C LYS A 262 3.82 -19.58 -30.14
N THR A 263 4.25 -18.36 -29.83
CA THR A 263 4.18 -17.22 -30.72
C THR A 263 5.60 -16.72 -30.97
N ASN A 264 6.02 -16.71 -32.25
CA ASN A 264 7.39 -16.30 -32.64
C ASN A 264 7.56 -14.77 -32.76
N ALA A 265 6.50 -13.98 -32.56
CA ALA A 265 6.57 -12.53 -32.55
C ALA A 265 6.95 -12.01 -31.15
N VAL A 266 7.47 -10.78 -31.09
CA VAL A 266 7.67 -10.07 -29.82
C VAL A 266 6.33 -9.48 -29.38
N PRO A 267 5.85 -9.76 -28.17
CA PRO A 267 4.60 -9.18 -27.69
C PRO A 267 4.74 -7.67 -27.44
N LEU A 268 3.67 -6.92 -27.70
CA LEU A 268 3.54 -5.50 -27.34
C LEU A 268 3.61 -5.33 -25.82
N THR A 269 2.96 -6.24 -25.07
CA THR A 269 3.00 -6.31 -23.61
C THR A 269 2.70 -7.73 -23.10
N ASN A 270 2.98 -8.03 -21.83
CA ASN A 270 2.96 -9.38 -21.25
C ASN A 270 2.04 -9.51 -20.02
N PHE A 271 1.52 -10.72 -19.78
CA PHE A 271 0.58 -11.01 -18.70
C PHE A 271 0.85 -12.35 -18.00
N ASN A 272 0.51 -12.42 -16.71
CA ASN A 272 0.69 -13.64 -15.91
C ASN A 272 -0.34 -14.71 -16.26
N THR A 273 -1.54 -14.27 -16.65
CA THR A 273 -2.66 -15.16 -17.00
C THR A 273 -3.36 -14.70 -18.27
N LYS A 274 -3.95 -15.63 -19.02
CA LYS A 274 -4.75 -15.29 -20.20
C LYS A 274 -5.90 -14.33 -19.85
N ARG A 275 -6.56 -14.54 -18.70
CA ARG A 275 -7.69 -13.72 -18.23
C ARG A 275 -7.30 -12.25 -18.03
N GLU A 276 -6.14 -12.00 -17.44
CA GLU A 276 -5.60 -10.65 -17.23
C GLU A 276 -5.34 -9.95 -18.58
N GLY A 277 -4.70 -10.65 -19.53
CA GLY A 277 -4.48 -10.13 -20.87
C GLY A 277 -5.77 -9.87 -21.64
N THR A 278 -6.75 -10.77 -21.55
CA THR A 278 -8.06 -10.59 -22.18
C THR A 278 -8.78 -9.37 -21.61
N ALA A 279 -8.81 -9.20 -20.28
CA ALA A 279 -9.43 -8.03 -19.64
C ALA A 279 -8.71 -6.71 -19.98
N TYR A 280 -7.39 -6.76 -20.21
CA TYR A 280 -6.63 -5.62 -20.70
C TYR A 280 -7.00 -5.26 -22.14
N LEU A 281 -7.08 -6.27 -23.02
CA LEU A 281 -7.48 -6.09 -24.42
C LEU A 281 -8.93 -5.59 -24.56
N GLU A 282 -9.85 -6.08 -23.73
CA GLU A 282 -11.24 -5.57 -23.67
C GLU A 282 -11.29 -4.06 -23.40
N ARG A 283 -10.54 -3.58 -22.41
CA ARG A 283 -10.46 -2.14 -22.12
C ARG A 283 -9.88 -1.34 -23.29
N LEU A 284 -8.79 -1.83 -23.91
CA LEU A 284 -8.21 -1.17 -25.09
C LEU A 284 -9.22 -1.05 -26.24
N VAL A 285 -9.96 -2.13 -26.49
CA VAL A 285 -10.97 -2.18 -27.55
C VAL A 285 -12.09 -1.18 -27.28
N ASP A 286 -12.57 -1.10 -26.04
CA ASP A 286 -13.64 -0.19 -25.64
C ASP A 286 -13.19 1.28 -25.69
N GLU A 287 -12.01 1.60 -25.14
CA GLU A 287 -11.46 2.96 -25.09
C GLU A 287 -11.16 3.53 -26.49
N ASN A 288 -10.83 2.66 -27.45
CA ASN A 288 -10.45 3.07 -28.82
C ASN A 288 -11.51 2.74 -29.88
N SER A 289 -12.70 2.28 -29.46
CA SER A 289 -13.79 1.89 -30.36
C SER A 289 -13.32 0.93 -31.47
N LEU A 290 -12.56 -0.09 -31.08
CA LEU A 290 -12.13 -1.15 -31.99
C LEU A 290 -13.19 -2.25 -32.11
N CYS A 291 -13.01 -3.16 -33.06
CA CYS A 291 -13.95 -4.24 -33.26
C CYS A 291 -13.55 -5.46 -32.41
N GLN A 292 -14.36 -5.81 -31.42
CA GLN A 292 -14.17 -7.02 -30.60
C GLN A 292 -13.99 -8.32 -31.42
N LYS A 293 -14.68 -8.42 -32.57
CA LYS A 293 -14.58 -9.58 -33.46
C LYS A 293 -13.23 -9.65 -34.17
N LEU A 294 -12.68 -8.49 -34.58
CA LEU A 294 -11.34 -8.43 -35.17
C LEU A 294 -10.25 -8.67 -34.12
N CYS A 295 -10.50 -8.37 -32.84
CA CYS A 295 -9.54 -8.55 -31.74
C CYS A 295 -9.67 -9.89 -30.98
N ASP A 296 -10.27 -10.92 -31.59
CA ASP A 296 -10.47 -12.27 -31.01
C ASP A 296 -11.16 -12.30 -29.61
N LEU A 297 -11.90 -11.24 -29.26
CA LEU A 297 -12.66 -11.16 -28.01
C LEU A 297 -14.07 -11.74 -28.14
N TYR A 298 -14.63 -11.71 -29.36
CA TYR A 298 -15.99 -12.16 -29.61
C TYR A 298 -16.11 -12.92 -30.93
N LYS A 299 -16.75 -14.09 -30.90
CA LYS A 299 -16.99 -14.91 -32.09
C LYS A 299 -18.44 -14.76 -32.52
N SER A 300 -18.67 -14.29 -33.74
CA SER A 300 -19.98 -14.31 -34.40
C SER A 300 -19.84 -14.52 -35.90
N SER A 301 -20.84 -15.13 -36.53
CA SER A 301 -20.88 -15.33 -37.98
C SER A 301 -21.22 -14.05 -38.73
N SER A 302 -22.10 -13.20 -38.18
CA SER A 302 -22.55 -11.94 -38.77
C SER A 302 -21.80 -10.73 -38.19
N THR A 303 -22.49 -9.82 -37.50
CA THR A 303 -21.96 -8.59 -36.91
C THR A 303 -21.42 -8.81 -35.51
N CYS A 304 -20.54 -7.93 -35.02
CA CYS A 304 -20.16 -7.93 -33.60
C CYS A 304 -21.27 -7.29 -32.75
N PHE A 305 -21.41 -7.72 -31.49
CA PHE A 305 -22.42 -7.20 -30.57
C PHE A 305 -22.34 -5.67 -30.40
N GLN A 306 -21.13 -5.12 -30.31
CA GLN A 306 -20.90 -3.67 -30.20
C GLN A 306 -21.41 -2.88 -31.40
N TYR A 307 -21.41 -3.44 -32.61
CA TYR A 307 -21.97 -2.76 -33.77
C TYR A 307 -23.49 -2.64 -33.64
N THR A 308 -24.16 -3.68 -33.15
CA THR A 308 -25.62 -3.68 -32.92
C THR A 308 -26.04 -2.59 -31.92
N ILE A 309 -25.19 -2.26 -30.95
CA ILE A 309 -25.42 -1.18 -29.96
C ILE A 309 -24.73 0.14 -30.35
N LYS A 310 -24.27 0.30 -31.60
CA LYS A 310 -23.62 1.50 -32.16
C LYS A 310 -22.34 1.96 -31.45
N GLN A 311 -21.62 1.04 -30.81
CA GLN A 311 -20.33 1.27 -30.14
C GLN A 311 -19.12 0.80 -30.98
N CYS A 312 -19.36 0.20 -32.15
CA CYS A 312 -18.34 -0.19 -33.11
C CYS A 312 -18.71 0.37 -34.50
N LYS A 313 -17.71 0.77 -35.29
CA LYS A 313 -17.90 1.38 -36.62
C LYS A 313 -18.05 0.36 -37.78
N GLY A 314 -18.10 -0.94 -37.48
CA GLY A 314 -18.43 -1.95 -38.49
C GLY A 314 -17.24 -2.51 -39.28
N ALA A 315 -16.01 -2.42 -38.77
CA ALA A 315 -14.83 -2.98 -39.44
C ALA A 315 -14.96 -4.48 -39.76
N CYS A 316 -15.63 -5.28 -38.92
CA CYS A 316 -15.84 -6.71 -39.20
C CYS A 316 -16.79 -7.02 -40.36
N ILE A 317 -17.56 -6.04 -40.83
CA ILE A 317 -18.43 -6.12 -42.01
C ILE A 317 -17.95 -5.19 -43.12
N GLN A 318 -16.74 -4.63 -42.99
CA GLN A 318 -16.09 -3.74 -43.96
C GLN A 318 -16.84 -2.42 -44.22
N GLU A 319 -17.74 -1.98 -43.32
CA GLU A 319 -18.35 -0.65 -43.40
C GLU A 319 -17.37 0.46 -43.02
N GLU A 320 -16.49 0.18 -42.07
CA GLU A 320 -15.34 1.04 -41.78
C GLU A 320 -14.16 0.58 -42.62
N VAL A 321 -13.55 1.50 -43.38
CA VAL A 321 -12.40 1.19 -44.22
C VAL A 321 -11.14 0.87 -43.39
N PRO A 322 -10.25 -0.03 -43.86
CA PRO A 322 -9.06 -0.43 -43.12
C PRO A 322 -8.17 0.74 -42.70
N LYS A 323 -8.05 1.77 -43.54
CA LYS A 323 -7.24 2.97 -43.25
C LYS A 323 -7.65 3.66 -41.94
N ASP A 324 -8.95 3.87 -41.73
CA ASP A 324 -9.47 4.62 -40.58
C ASP A 324 -9.45 3.76 -39.30
N TYR A 325 -9.71 2.46 -39.46
CA TYR A 325 -9.60 1.49 -38.37
C TYR A 325 -8.14 1.35 -37.91
N ASN A 326 -7.23 1.10 -38.85
CA ASN A 326 -5.82 0.86 -38.59
C ASN A 326 -5.12 2.09 -38.01
N ALA A 327 -5.55 3.31 -38.33
CA ALA A 327 -5.01 4.52 -37.70
C ALA A 327 -5.16 4.48 -36.17
N ARG A 328 -6.26 3.91 -35.65
CA ARG A 328 -6.46 3.73 -34.20
C ARG A 328 -5.64 2.59 -33.64
N CYS A 329 -5.55 1.47 -34.37
CA CYS A 329 -4.69 0.35 -33.96
C CYS A 329 -3.21 0.76 -33.92
N GLN A 330 -2.73 1.50 -34.91
CA GLN A 330 -1.34 1.96 -34.97
C GLN A 330 -1.01 2.88 -33.80
N LYS A 331 -1.92 3.81 -33.45
CA LYS A 331 -1.75 4.65 -32.25
C LYS A 331 -1.54 3.81 -30.99
N ILE A 332 -2.30 2.71 -30.81
CA ILE A 332 -2.13 1.80 -29.67
C ILE A 332 -0.77 1.10 -29.74
N VAL A 333 -0.35 0.62 -30.91
CA VAL A 333 0.96 0.00 -31.09
C VAL A 333 2.08 0.99 -30.74
N ASP A 334 1.96 2.24 -31.19
CA ASP A 334 2.92 3.31 -30.93
C ASP A 334 2.97 3.66 -29.42
N ASP A 335 1.79 3.80 -28.79
CA ASP A 335 1.65 4.07 -27.36
C ASP A 335 2.23 2.92 -26.50
N LEU A 336 1.99 1.66 -26.88
CA LEU A 336 2.48 0.47 -26.15
C LEU A 336 3.96 0.15 -26.41
N SER A 337 4.49 0.57 -27.56
CA SER A 337 5.90 0.39 -27.89
C SER A 337 6.81 1.47 -27.32
N LEU A 338 6.26 2.45 -26.60
CA LEU A 338 7.00 3.57 -25.99
C LEU A 338 7.94 4.29 -26.99
N ASN A 339 7.66 4.27 -28.31
CA ASN A 339 8.42 4.99 -29.35
C ASN A 339 9.96 4.84 -29.33
N ASN A 340 10.55 3.79 -28.74
CA ASN A 340 11.99 3.79 -28.43
C ASN A 340 12.43 5.09 -27.70
N ALA A 341 11.53 5.73 -26.96
CA ALA A 341 11.82 6.99 -26.28
C ALA A 341 12.81 6.73 -25.15
N SER A 342 13.81 7.59 -25.06
CA SER A 342 14.76 7.62 -23.97
C SER A 342 14.43 8.78 -23.05
N PHE A 343 14.11 8.50 -21.79
CA PHE A 343 13.70 9.50 -20.82
C PHE A 343 14.09 9.11 -19.39
N PHE A 344 14.10 10.12 -18.53
CA PHE A 344 14.29 9.96 -17.09
C PHE A 344 12.96 10.11 -16.37
N ILE A 345 12.67 9.20 -15.44
CA ILE A 345 11.59 9.37 -14.46
C ILE A 345 12.22 9.91 -13.18
N VAL A 346 11.72 11.06 -12.71
CA VAL A 346 12.19 11.73 -11.49
C VAL A 346 11.11 11.66 -10.43
N ASP A 347 11.45 11.18 -9.23
CA ASP A 347 10.52 11.10 -8.10
C ASP A 347 11.23 11.41 -6.75
N LYS A 348 10.54 11.24 -5.64
CA LYS A 348 11.04 11.48 -4.28
C LYS A 348 12.22 10.57 -3.96
N GLY A 349 13.32 11.17 -3.51
CA GLY A 349 14.43 10.45 -2.91
C GLY A 349 14.10 9.93 -1.51
N ARG A 350 15.04 9.18 -0.92
CA ARG A 350 14.96 8.62 0.44
C ARG A 350 14.95 9.72 1.49
N GLU A 351 15.60 10.82 1.17
CA GLU A 351 15.71 12.04 1.98
C GLU A 351 15.27 13.28 1.19
N LYS A 352 15.10 14.40 1.89
CA LYS A 352 14.66 15.67 1.27
C LYS A 352 15.73 16.29 0.35
N SER A 353 17.00 15.94 0.57
CA SER A 353 18.18 16.44 -0.13
C SER A 353 18.46 15.72 -1.45
N GLU A 354 17.67 14.70 -1.81
CA GLU A 354 17.85 13.91 -3.03
C GLU A 354 16.53 13.63 -3.78
N LYS A 355 16.68 13.23 -5.03
CA LYS A 355 15.62 12.78 -5.94
C LYS A 355 15.99 11.41 -6.48
N SER A 356 15.00 10.54 -6.65
CA SER A 356 15.21 9.27 -7.33
C SER A 356 15.16 9.47 -8.84
N LEU A 357 16.03 8.78 -9.57
CA LEU A 357 16.09 8.77 -11.02
C LEU A 357 15.93 7.34 -11.54
N ILE A 358 15.19 7.18 -12.62
CA ILE A 358 15.07 5.94 -13.39
C ILE A 358 15.33 6.29 -14.85
N LEU A 359 16.27 5.59 -15.46
CA LEU A 359 16.58 5.74 -16.87
C LEU A 359 15.88 4.66 -17.66
N VAL A 360 15.06 5.09 -18.60
CA VAL A 360 14.49 4.25 -19.65
C VAL A 360 15.14 4.67 -20.96
N GLN A 361 15.83 3.77 -21.65
CA GLN A 361 16.36 4.03 -22.99
C GLN A 361 15.73 3.04 -23.96
N ASN A 362 15.30 3.53 -25.11
CA ASN A 362 14.65 2.73 -26.14
C ASN A 362 13.49 1.87 -25.60
N GLY A 363 12.71 2.41 -24.66
CA GLY A 363 11.59 1.69 -24.02
C GLY A 363 11.99 0.59 -23.02
N SER A 364 13.28 0.43 -22.72
CA SER A 364 13.81 -0.56 -21.77
C SER A 364 14.37 0.11 -20.51
N LEU A 365 14.16 -0.52 -19.34
CA LEU A 365 14.76 -0.06 -18.09
C LEU A 365 16.28 -0.29 -18.11
N CYS A 366 17.07 0.78 -18.07
CA CYS A 366 18.54 0.70 -18.07
C CYS A 366 19.13 0.84 -16.67
N GLY A 367 18.49 1.58 -15.78
CA GLY A 367 18.98 1.73 -14.42
C GLY A 367 18.13 2.62 -13.54
N MET A 368 18.48 2.63 -12.25
CA MET A 368 17.89 3.56 -11.29
C MET A 368 18.90 4.00 -10.24
N GLY A 369 18.66 5.16 -9.63
CA GLY A 369 19.56 5.70 -8.62
C GLY A 369 19.03 6.97 -7.95
N TYR A 370 19.94 7.74 -7.37
CA TYR A 370 19.62 8.92 -6.56
C TYR A 370 20.56 10.07 -6.89
N ALA A 371 20.00 11.23 -7.18
CA ALA A 371 20.74 12.44 -7.46
C ALA A 371 20.47 13.52 -6.40
N PRO A 372 21.44 14.41 -6.10
CA PRO A 372 21.23 15.55 -5.19
C PRO A 372 20.09 16.45 -5.67
N PHE A 373 19.39 17.14 -4.77
CA PHE A 373 18.19 17.95 -5.11
C PHE A 373 18.42 18.97 -6.24
N HIS A 374 19.64 19.48 -6.40
CA HIS A 374 20.02 20.46 -7.44
C HIS A 374 20.62 19.83 -8.72
N PHE A 375 20.46 18.52 -8.93
CA PHE A 375 20.98 17.81 -10.10
C PHE A 375 20.46 18.36 -11.43
N ASN A 376 19.27 18.97 -11.43
CA ASN A 376 18.64 19.57 -12.61
C ASN A 376 19.38 20.80 -13.15
N ARG A 377 20.46 21.25 -12.51
CA ARG A 377 21.40 22.25 -13.03
C ARG A 377 22.46 21.66 -13.97
N LEU A 378 22.58 20.34 -13.99
CA LEU A 378 23.47 19.60 -14.87
C LEU A 378 22.73 19.24 -16.16
N GLU A 379 23.47 19.08 -17.25
CA GLU A 379 22.92 18.58 -18.51
C GLU A 379 22.40 17.13 -18.34
N PRO A 380 21.35 16.70 -19.06
CA PRO A 380 20.76 15.38 -18.92
C PRO A 380 21.76 14.21 -19.07
N GLU A 381 22.78 14.35 -19.92
CA GLU A 381 23.83 13.35 -20.12
C GLU A 381 24.63 13.10 -18.84
N GLU A 382 24.76 14.13 -17.99
CA GLU A 382 25.43 13.99 -16.70
C GLU A 382 24.56 13.30 -15.65
N TRP A 383 23.27 13.08 -15.88
CA TRP A 383 22.40 12.44 -14.89
C TRP A 383 22.67 10.95 -14.77
N GLU A 384 23.20 10.33 -15.83
CA GLU A 384 23.56 8.91 -15.86
C GLU A 384 24.60 8.54 -14.79
N LYS A 385 25.45 9.49 -14.37
CA LYS A 385 26.43 9.27 -13.28
C LYS A 385 25.81 8.97 -11.92
N PHE A 386 24.52 9.28 -11.75
CA PHE A 386 23.77 9.01 -10.52
C PHE A 386 22.99 7.70 -10.58
N ILE A 387 23.08 6.97 -11.70
CA ILE A 387 22.26 5.80 -11.99
C ILE A 387 23.12 4.55 -11.87
N ARG A 388 22.63 3.56 -11.12
CA ARG A 388 23.17 2.22 -11.12
C ARG A 388 22.49 1.44 -12.24
N GLU A 389 23.28 0.86 -13.13
CA GLU A 389 22.79 -0.05 -14.16
C GLU A 389 22.05 -1.24 -13.54
N ILE A 390 20.95 -1.62 -14.18
CA ILE A 390 20.14 -2.76 -13.78
C ILE A 390 19.88 -3.61 -15.00
N GLN A 391 20.03 -4.93 -14.86
CA GLN A 391 19.56 -5.84 -15.88
C GLN A 391 18.04 -5.80 -15.92
N GLU A 392 17.50 -5.36 -17.04
CA GLU A 392 16.06 -5.40 -17.28
C GLU A 392 15.55 -6.82 -17.07
N ASN A 393 14.60 -6.95 -16.16
CA ASN A 393 13.82 -8.18 -16.03
C ASN A 393 12.42 -7.93 -16.60
N ARG A 394 11.73 -8.99 -17.02
CA ARG A 394 10.41 -8.84 -17.65
C ARG A 394 9.35 -8.20 -16.73
N ASP A 395 9.53 -8.25 -15.41
CA ASP A 395 8.62 -7.57 -14.48
C ASP A 395 8.81 -6.04 -14.54
N ALA A 396 10.04 -5.56 -14.76
CA ALA A 396 10.37 -4.14 -14.83
C ALA A 396 9.59 -3.41 -15.93
N ARG A 397 9.41 -4.05 -17.09
CA ARG A 397 8.62 -3.51 -18.20
C ARG A 397 7.11 -3.46 -17.91
N THR A 398 6.61 -4.27 -16.99
CA THR A 398 5.21 -4.20 -16.54
C THR A 398 5.03 -3.18 -15.40
N ILE A 399 6.11 -2.88 -14.67
CA ILE A 399 6.12 -1.92 -13.57
C ILE A 399 6.19 -0.48 -14.10
N LEU A 400 6.97 -0.26 -15.17
CA LEU A 400 6.98 0.97 -15.97
C LEU A 400 5.70 1.08 -16.79
#